data_AF-A0A166BNF9-F1
#
_entry.id   AF-A0A166BNF9-F1
#
_cell.length_a   1.000
_cell.length_b   1.000
_cell.length_c   1.000
_cell.angle_alpha   90.00
_cell.angle_beta   90.00
_cell.angle_gamma   90.00
#
_symmetry.space_group_name_H-M   'P 1'
#
loop_
_entity.id
_entity.type
_entity.pdbx_description
1 polymer ?
#
loop_
_entity_poly.entity_id
_entity_poly.type
_entity_poly.pdbx_seq_one_letter_code
_entity_poly.pdbx_strand_id
1 'polypeptide(L)'
;ISRILLDHGALGNDSDVQGKTPLHCAALSGHANVARLLLEYSAIVDVPNAATSHCRARDTIGRTALHDAASRGHADVARVLLDHGALTDDIDRSGETPLHLAVSCAHVNVVREILIATLRCHARNKAGQTALHNASRWGHAQVARILLDHGAIIEDRDQGGDTALHIAERYGRQDVVRILL
;
A
#
# COMPACT_ATOMS: atom_id res chain seq x y z
N ILE A 1 7.57 24.47 -9.04
CA ILE A 1 7.17 24.80 -7.64
C ILE A 1 7.83 23.84 -6.64
N SER A 2 7.79 22.52 -6.83
CA SER A 2 8.36 21.54 -5.90
C SER A 2 9.87 21.74 -5.59
N ARG A 3 10.70 22.03 -6.61
CA ARG A 3 12.13 22.33 -6.42
C ARG A 3 12.36 23.63 -5.64
N ILE A 4 11.55 24.65 -5.91
CA ILE A 4 11.65 25.98 -5.30
C ILE A 4 11.30 25.95 -3.80
N LEU A 5 10.31 25.14 -3.39
CA LEU A 5 9.94 24.99 -1.97
C LEU A 5 11.01 24.25 -1.16
N LEU A 6 11.67 23.26 -1.77
CA LEU A 6 12.79 22.53 -1.15
C LEU A 6 14.04 23.40 -0.98
N ASP A 7 14.30 24.31 -1.92
CA ASP A 7 15.41 25.26 -1.87
C ASP A 7 15.23 26.35 -0.78
N HIS A 8 14.01 26.56 -0.26
CA HIS A 8 13.70 27.60 0.75
C HIS A 8 13.57 27.07 2.19
N GLY A 9 14.08 25.87 2.48
CA GLY A 9 14.16 25.36 3.86
C GLY A 9 12.84 24.83 4.44
N ALA A 10 11.80 24.62 3.60
CA ALA A 10 10.70 23.75 4.00
C ALA A 10 11.27 22.35 4.18
N LEU A 11 11.40 21.90 5.42
CA LEU A 11 11.78 20.53 5.71
C LEU A 11 10.77 19.65 4.96
N GLY A 12 11.22 18.71 4.12
CA GLY A 12 10.34 17.82 3.35
C GLY A 12 9.36 16.98 4.19
N ASN A 13 9.36 17.18 5.51
CA ASN A 13 8.56 16.54 6.52
C ASN A 13 7.54 17.48 7.20
N ASP A 14 7.43 18.75 6.80
CA ASP A 14 6.35 19.61 7.29
C ASP A 14 5.01 19.04 6.86
N SER A 15 4.15 18.77 7.84
CA SER A 15 2.84 18.17 7.61
C SER A 15 1.72 19.20 7.76
N ASP A 16 0.66 19.05 6.98
CA ASP A 16 -0.56 19.83 7.18
C ASP A 16 -1.31 19.44 8.48
N VAL A 17 -2.46 20.06 8.74
CA VAL A 17 -3.31 19.74 9.91
C VAL A 17 -3.81 18.29 9.95
N GLN A 18 -3.75 17.57 8.83
CA GLN A 18 -4.07 16.15 8.72
C GLN A 18 -2.83 15.27 8.84
N GLY A 19 -1.66 15.81 9.14
CA GLY A 19 -0.40 15.06 9.19
C GLY A 19 0.12 14.67 7.81
N LYS A 20 -0.41 15.23 6.71
CA LYS A 20 0.06 14.90 5.36
C LYS A 20 1.28 15.72 5.00
N THR A 21 2.34 15.01 4.67
CA THR A 21 3.57 15.58 4.11
C THR A 21 3.43 15.83 2.59
N PRO A 22 4.32 16.60 1.97
CA PRO A 22 4.35 16.75 0.51
C PRO A 22 4.40 15.42 -0.25
N LEU A 23 4.99 14.38 0.35
CA LEU A 23 5.05 13.04 -0.23
C LEU A 23 3.66 12.36 -0.24
N HIS A 24 2.83 12.56 0.80
CA HIS A 24 1.43 12.11 0.79
C HIS A 24 0.64 12.79 -0.33
N CYS A 25 0.80 14.10 -0.50
CA CYS A 25 0.15 14.84 -1.58
C CYS A 25 0.58 14.35 -2.96
N ALA A 26 1.89 14.14 -3.17
CA ALA A 26 2.41 13.58 -4.43
C ALA A 26 1.86 12.17 -4.70
N ALA A 27 1.75 11.34 -3.66
CA ALA A 27 1.17 10.01 -3.74
C ALA A 27 -0.32 10.03 -4.05
N LEU A 28 -1.11 10.88 -3.39
CA LEU A 28 -2.54 11.03 -3.65
C LEU A 28 -2.82 11.53 -5.09
N SER A 29 -1.99 12.43 -5.59
CA SER A 29 -2.12 13.04 -6.92
C SER A 29 -1.47 12.25 -8.06
N GLY A 30 -0.75 11.16 -7.76
CA GLY A 30 -0.09 10.34 -8.78
C GLY A 30 1.16 10.98 -9.40
N HIS A 31 1.79 11.93 -8.72
CA HIS A 31 2.91 12.70 -9.26
C HIS A 31 4.26 12.02 -8.98
N ALA A 32 4.56 10.93 -9.70
CA ALA A 32 5.76 10.10 -9.49
C ALA A 32 7.08 10.89 -9.57
N ASN A 33 7.19 11.85 -10.49
CA ASN A 33 8.39 12.70 -10.60
C ASN A 33 8.56 13.61 -9.37
N VAL A 34 7.46 14.11 -8.80
CA VAL A 34 7.52 14.92 -7.57
C VAL A 34 7.88 14.03 -6.39
N ALA A 35 7.28 12.85 -6.26
CA ALA A 35 7.63 11.88 -5.23
C ALA A 35 9.11 11.51 -5.27
N ARG A 36 9.65 11.23 -6.46
CA ARG A 36 11.06 10.94 -6.69
C ARG A 36 11.96 12.09 -6.24
N LEU A 37 11.67 13.32 -6.69
CA LEU A 37 12.44 14.49 -6.31
C LEU A 37 12.44 14.73 -4.79
N LEU A 38 11.30 14.51 -4.12
CA LEU A 38 11.19 14.64 -2.66
C LEU A 38 12.07 13.61 -1.94
N LEU A 39 12.07 12.35 -2.41
CA LEU A 39 12.85 11.27 -1.82
C LEU A 39 14.36 11.46 -2.08
N GLU A 40 14.75 11.80 -3.30
CA GLU A 40 16.15 12.07 -3.68
C GLU A 40 16.72 13.27 -2.92
N TYR A 41 15.97 14.37 -2.78
CA TYR A 41 16.43 15.55 -2.04
C TYR A 41 16.61 15.26 -0.55
N SER A 42 15.71 14.47 0.05
CA SER A 42 15.82 14.07 1.46
C SER A 42 17.05 13.18 1.74
N ALA A 43 17.56 12.47 0.73
CA ALA A 43 18.80 11.69 0.85
C ALA A 43 20.07 12.57 0.84
N ILE A 44 20.00 13.80 0.31
CA ILE A 44 21.16 14.71 0.16
C ILE A 44 21.47 15.47 1.46
N VAL A 45 20.48 15.71 2.32
CA VAL A 45 20.62 16.51 3.56
C VAL A 45 21.29 15.77 4.73
N ASP A 46 22.00 14.67 4.46
CA ASP A 46 22.93 13.94 5.36
C ASP A 46 22.41 13.63 6.78
N VAL A 47 21.09 13.51 6.91
CA VAL A 47 20.45 12.90 8.07
C VAL A 47 20.39 11.40 7.83
N PRO A 48 21.12 10.56 8.61
CA PRO A 48 21.11 9.12 8.41
C PRO A 48 19.67 8.58 8.44
N ASN A 49 19.30 7.78 7.43
CA ASN A 49 17.95 7.21 7.24
C ASN A 49 16.85 8.22 6.85
N ALA A 50 17.15 9.44 6.38
CA ALA A 50 16.12 10.43 6.05
C ALA A 50 15.18 10.03 4.92
N ALA A 51 15.66 9.49 3.80
CA ALA A 51 14.78 8.98 2.74
C ALA A 51 13.83 7.88 3.28
N THR A 52 14.34 7.03 4.18
CA THR A 52 13.56 5.99 4.85
C THR A 52 12.63 6.53 5.95
N SER A 53 12.93 7.68 6.56
CA SER A 53 12.05 8.32 7.54
C SER A 53 10.89 9.04 6.86
N HIS A 54 11.10 9.60 5.67
CA HIS A 54 10.08 10.32 4.91
C HIS A 54 9.05 9.37 4.30
N CYS A 55 9.47 8.19 3.80
CA CYS A 55 8.53 7.18 3.31
C CYS A 55 7.72 6.53 4.46
N ARG A 56 8.18 6.69 5.72
CA ARG A 56 7.51 6.22 6.95
C ARG A 56 6.67 7.28 7.65
N ALA A 57 6.62 8.52 7.14
CA ALA A 57 5.75 9.55 7.69
C ALA A 57 4.29 9.05 7.65
N ARG A 58 3.57 9.26 8.76
CA ARG A 58 2.19 8.82 8.93
C ARG A 58 1.26 10.00 9.11
N ASP A 59 0.18 10.02 8.36
CA ASP A 59 -0.87 11.00 8.52
C ASP A 59 -1.71 10.75 9.78
N THR A 60 -2.69 11.62 10.02
CA THR A 60 -3.62 11.51 11.14
C THR A 60 -4.56 10.30 11.06
N ILE A 61 -4.52 9.46 10.03
CA ILE A 61 -5.20 8.15 10.03
C ILE A 61 -4.20 6.99 9.97
N GLY A 62 -2.92 7.27 10.21
CA GLY A 62 -1.86 6.28 10.25
C GLY A 62 -1.40 5.80 8.88
N ARG A 63 -1.87 6.43 7.79
CA ARG A 63 -1.45 6.08 6.44
C ARG A 63 -0.10 6.67 6.12
N THR A 64 0.68 5.93 5.34
CA THR A 64 1.91 6.40 4.70
C THR A 64 1.61 6.80 3.25
N ALA A 65 2.56 7.46 2.58
CA ALA A 65 2.44 7.75 1.15
C ALA A 65 2.19 6.48 0.30
N LEU A 66 2.70 5.31 0.71
CA LEU A 66 2.44 4.06 -0.01
C LEU A 66 0.98 3.60 0.15
N HIS A 67 0.34 3.83 1.31
CA HIS A 67 -1.10 3.59 1.47
C HIS A 67 -1.92 4.48 0.54
N ASP A 68 -1.54 5.75 0.42
CA ASP A 68 -2.23 6.70 -0.45
C ASP A 68 -2.10 6.31 -1.92
N ALA A 69 -0.88 6.02 -2.40
CA ALA A 69 -0.65 5.54 -3.76
C ALA A 69 -1.40 4.23 -4.03
N ALA A 70 -1.40 3.31 -3.08
CA ALA A 70 -2.12 2.04 -3.17
C ALA A 70 -3.63 2.21 -3.26
N SER A 71 -4.23 3.08 -2.42
CA SER A 71 -5.68 3.33 -2.45
C SER A 71 -6.15 4.05 -3.72
N ARG A 72 -5.25 4.82 -4.35
CA ARG A 72 -5.54 5.61 -5.56
C ARG A 72 -5.13 4.94 -6.87
N GLY A 73 -4.40 3.82 -6.81
CA GLY A 73 -3.99 3.07 -8.00
C GLY A 73 -2.75 3.61 -8.72
N HIS A 74 -1.96 4.45 -8.05
CA HIS A 74 -0.81 5.13 -8.66
C HIS A 74 0.44 4.25 -8.63
N ALA A 75 0.51 3.26 -9.54
CA ALA A 75 1.58 2.27 -9.58
C ALA A 75 2.98 2.87 -9.74
N ASP A 76 3.14 3.91 -10.55
CA ASP A 76 4.43 4.58 -10.70
C ASP A 76 4.92 5.24 -9.41
N VAL A 77 3.99 5.81 -8.62
CA VAL A 77 4.34 6.38 -7.32
C VAL A 77 4.65 5.26 -6.33
N ALA A 78 3.86 4.18 -6.32
CA ALA A 78 4.10 3.03 -5.46
C ALA A 78 5.50 2.44 -5.71
N ARG A 79 5.88 2.23 -6.97
CA ARG A 79 7.21 1.78 -7.37
C ARG A 79 8.31 2.71 -6.87
N VAL A 80 8.19 4.02 -7.10
CA VAL A 80 9.16 5.02 -6.60
C VAL A 80 9.31 4.93 -5.08
N LEU A 81 8.20 4.82 -4.34
CA LEU A 81 8.23 4.70 -2.88
C LEU A 81 8.92 3.40 -2.42
N LEU A 82 8.62 2.27 -3.07
CA LEU A 82 9.22 0.96 -2.78
C LEU A 82 10.72 0.95 -3.06
N ASP A 83 11.16 1.51 -4.19
CA ASP A 83 12.58 1.66 -4.56
C ASP A 83 13.37 2.47 -3.53
N HIS A 84 12.70 3.36 -2.77
CA HIS A 84 13.29 4.18 -1.71
C HIS A 84 12.98 3.65 -0.30
N GLY A 85 12.60 2.38 -0.19
CA GLY A 85 12.50 1.68 1.10
C GLY A 85 11.21 1.91 1.88
N ALA A 86 10.11 2.29 1.20
CA ALA A 86 8.79 2.31 1.83
C ALA A 86 8.42 0.91 2.36
N LEU A 87 7.94 0.85 3.60
CA LEU A 87 7.49 -0.38 4.22
C LEU A 87 6.11 -0.77 3.69
N THR A 88 5.95 -2.06 3.40
CA THR A 88 4.72 -2.64 2.85
C THR A 88 3.84 -3.31 3.89
N ASP A 89 4.38 -3.51 5.08
CA ASP A 89 3.75 -4.14 6.24
C ASP A 89 3.24 -3.12 7.27
N ASP A 90 3.50 -1.83 7.05
CA ASP A 90 2.87 -0.76 7.81
C ASP A 90 1.34 -0.86 7.71
N ILE A 91 0.66 -0.73 8.84
CA ILE A 91 -0.80 -0.73 8.93
C ILE A 91 -1.34 0.66 9.24
N ASP A 92 -2.46 1.05 8.63
CA ASP A 92 -3.18 2.27 9.00
C ASP A 92 -4.04 2.08 10.28
N ARG A 93 -4.81 3.10 10.69
CA ARG A 93 -5.66 3.01 11.89
C ARG A 93 -6.74 1.94 11.79
N SER A 94 -7.21 1.63 10.59
CA SER A 94 -8.14 0.50 10.36
C SER A 94 -7.43 -0.85 10.37
N GLY A 95 -6.10 -0.86 10.37
CA GLY A 95 -5.28 -2.06 10.36
C GLY A 95 -4.91 -2.53 8.97
N GLU A 96 -5.28 -1.80 7.93
CA GLU A 96 -5.03 -2.18 6.53
C GLU A 96 -3.58 -1.84 6.17
N THR A 97 -2.89 -2.76 5.48
CA THR A 97 -1.61 -2.45 4.82
C THR A 97 -1.85 -1.82 3.44
N PRO A 98 -0.82 -1.24 2.78
CA PRO A 98 -0.98 -0.76 1.41
C PRO A 98 -1.49 -1.84 0.45
N LEU A 99 -1.03 -3.08 0.60
CA LEU A 99 -1.52 -4.19 -0.23
C LEU A 99 -3.02 -4.41 -0.05
N HIS A 100 -3.52 -4.38 1.20
CA HIS A 100 -4.94 -4.53 1.46
C HIS A 100 -5.78 -3.44 0.79
N LEU A 101 -5.32 -2.18 0.81
CA LEU A 101 -5.99 -1.07 0.14
C LEU A 101 -5.98 -1.21 -1.38
N ALA A 102 -4.82 -1.55 -1.97
CA ALA A 102 -4.71 -1.80 -3.42
C ALA A 102 -5.63 -2.93 -3.89
N VAL A 103 -5.70 -4.01 -3.11
CA VAL A 103 -6.56 -5.16 -3.40
C VAL A 103 -8.03 -4.78 -3.28
N SER A 104 -8.46 -4.13 -2.19
CA SER A 104 -9.86 -3.73 -2.00
C SER A 104 -10.38 -2.85 -3.14
N CYS A 105 -9.50 -2.02 -3.72
CA CYS A 105 -9.82 -1.14 -4.85
C CYS A 105 -9.54 -1.75 -6.23
N ALA A 106 -9.13 -3.02 -6.33
CA ALA A 106 -8.77 -3.72 -7.58
C ALA A 106 -7.64 -3.08 -8.40
N HIS A 107 -6.69 -2.39 -7.75
CA HIS A 107 -5.57 -1.73 -8.42
C HIS A 107 -4.46 -2.73 -8.77
N VAL A 108 -4.71 -3.56 -9.79
CA VAL A 108 -3.86 -4.70 -10.21
C VAL A 108 -2.40 -4.32 -10.36
N ASN A 109 -2.09 -3.17 -10.97
CA ASN A 109 -0.71 -2.75 -11.19
C ASN A 109 -0.01 -2.44 -9.85
N VAL A 110 -0.68 -1.77 -8.92
CA VAL A 110 -0.10 -1.51 -7.59
C VAL A 110 0.08 -2.81 -6.80
N VAL A 111 -0.88 -3.73 -6.90
CA VAL A 111 -0.76 -5.07 -6.30
C VAL A 111 0.51 -5.76 -6.80
N ARG A 112 0.78 -5.72 -8.11
CA ARG A 112 2.01 -6.31 -8.68
C ARG A 112 3.27 -5.62 -8.17
N GLU A 113 3.33 -4.30 -8.17
CA GLU A 113 4.49 -3.56 -7.65
C GLU A 113 4.79 -3.93 -6.19
N ILE A 114 3.77 -3.98 -5.33
CA ILE A 114 3.94 -4.35 -3.91
C ILE A 114 4.37 -5.82 -3.77
N LEU A 115 3.79 -6.75 -4.54
CA LEU A 115 4.16 -8.17 -4.46
C LEU A 115 5.56 -8.45 -5.02
N ILE A 116 6.02 -7.70 -6.02
CA ILE A 116 7.39 -7.81 -6.55
C ILE A 116 8.39 -7.30 -5.50
N ALA A 117 8.07 -6.19 -4.83
CA ALA A 117 8.93 -5.62 -3.80
C ALA A 117 8.95 -6.44 -2.49
N THR A 118 8.02 -7.39 -2.30
CA THR A 118 7.84 -8.09 -1.01
C THR A 118 7.80 -9.60 -1.17
N LEU A 119 8.59 -10.30 -0.37
CA LEU A 119 8.48 -11.77 -0.24
C LEU A 119 7.34 -12.19 0.72
N ARG A 120 6.44 -11.28 1.11
CA ARG A 120 5.47 -11.48 2.20
C ARG A 120 4.07 -10.96 1.83
N CYS A 121 3.32 -11.73 1.06
CA CYS A 121 1.90 -11.47 0.77
C CYS A 121 0.94 -11.86 1.92
N HIS A 122 1.47 -12.35 3.05
CA HIS A 122 0.73 -12.90 4.18
C HIS A 122 0.44 -11.90 5.32
N ALA A 123 0.71 -10.61 5.11
CA ALA A 123 0.42 -9.61 6.13
C ALA A 123 -1.07 -9.67 6.51
N ARG A 124 -1.34 -9.57 7.82
CA ARG A 124 -2.71 -9.62 8.35
C ARG A 124 -3.11 -8.26 8.88
N ASN A 125 -4.33 -7.84 8.56
CA ASN A 125 -4.91 -6.65 9.17
C ASN A 125 -5.36 -6.90 10.62
N LYS A 126 -5.94 -5.89 11.26
CA LYS A 126 -6.45 -5.99 12.64
C LYS A 126 -7.56 -7.03 12.84
N ALA A 127 -8.28 -7.43 11.79
CA ALA A 127 -9.28 -8.49 11.81
C ALA A 127 -8.66 -9.88 11.50
N GLY A 128 -7.34 -9.97 11.37
CA GLY A 128 -6.64 -11.19 10.97
C GLY A 128 -6.84 -11.55 9.49
N GLN A 129 -7.38 -10.66 8.67
CA GLN A 129 -7.60 -10.90 7.24
C GLN A 129 -6.33 -10.64 6.46
N THR A 130 -6.11 -11.43 5.41
CA THR A 130 -5.05 -11.22 4.42
C THR A 130 -5.59 -10.50 3.20
N ALA A 131 -4.69 -10.08 2.31
CA ALA A 131 -5.05 -9.56 0.99
C ALA A 131 -6.01 -10.50 0.21
N LEU A 132 -5.84 -11.83 0.33
CA LEU A 132 -6.72 -12.79 -0.34
C LEU A 132 -8.16 -12.76 0.21
N HIS A 133 -8.33 -12.54 1.52
CA HIS A 133 -9.65 -12.34 2.12
C HIS A 133 -10.35 -11.09 1.54
N ASN A 134 -9.62 -10.00 1.33
CA ASN A 134 -10.17 -8.78 0.71
C ASN A 134 -10.55 -9.03 -0.75
N ALA A 135 -9.70 -9.71 -1.54
CA ALA A 135 -10.01 -10.08 -2.92
C ALA A 135 -11.29 -10.93 -2.99
N SER A 136 -11.45 -11.90 -2.08
CA SER A 136 -12.65 -12.72 -1.94
C SER A 136 -13.89 -11.95 -1.52
N ARG A 137 -13.77 -10.98 -0.61
CA ARG A 137 -14.91 -10.14 -0.18
C ARG A 137 -15.46 -9.31 -1.33
N TRP A 138 -14.56 -8.69 -2.09
CA TRP A 138 -14.92 -7.75 -3.14
C TRP A 138 -15.13 -8.40 -4.51
N GLY A 139 -14.74 -9.66 -4.68
CA GLY A 139 -14.95 -10.41 -5.93
C GLY A 139 -13.88 -10.16 -6.99
N HIS A 140 -12.69 -9.72 -6.59
CA HIS A 140 -11.61 -9.34 -7.51
C HIS A 140 -10.83 -10.57 -7.99
N ALA A 141 -11.45 -11.35 -8.88
CA ALA A 141 -10.95 -12.61 -9.39
C ALA A 141 -9.51 -12.52 -9.95
N GLN A 142 -9.21 -11.51 -10.77
CA GLN A 142 -7.86 -11.31 -11.30
C GLN A 142 -6.83 -11.07 -10.18
N VAL A 143 -7.19 -10.28 -9.16
CA VAL A 143 -6.31 -9.99 -8.03
C VAL A 143 -6.11 -11.24 -7.17
N ALA A 144 -7.16 -12.02 -6.93
CA ALA A 144 -7.06 -13.30 -6.23
C ALA A 144 -6.08 -14.26 -6.93
N ARG A 145 -6.15 -14.37 -8.26
CA ARG A 145 -5.19 -15.16 -9.05
C ARG A 145 -3.76 -14.69 -8.81
N ILE A 146 -3.52 -13.39 -8.94
CA ILE A 146 -2.17 -12.82 -8.75
C ILE A 146 -1.64 -13.10 -7.34
N LEU A 147 -2.47 -12.96 -6.31
CA LEU A 147 -2.08 -13.24 -4.93
C LEU A 147 -1.69 -14.71 -4.74
N LEU A 148 -2.45 -15.65 -5.33
CA LEU A 148 -2.13 -17.08 -5.29
C LEU A 148 -0.83 -17.40 -6.04
N ASP A 149 -0.62 -16.79 -7.21
CA ASP A 149 0.62 -16.93 -7.98
C ASP A 149 1.85 -16.43 -7.19
N HIS A 150 1.64 -15.49 -6.26
CA HIS A 150 2.67 -14.98 -5.34
C HIS A 150 2.61 -15.64 -3.96
N GLY A 151 2.04 -16.83 -3.86
CA GLY A 151 2.14 -17.70 -2.69
C GLY A 151 1.09 -17.49 -1.61
N ALA A 152 0.03 -16.69 -1.83
CA ALA A 152 -1.03 -16.53 -0.83
C ALA A 152 -1.65 -17.89 -0.43
N ILE A 153 -1.85 -18.11 0.87
CA ILE A 153 -2.35 -19.37 1.41
C ILE A 153 -3.88 -19.32 1.46
N ILE A 154 -4.54 -20.25 0.76
CA ILE A 154 -6.01 -20.36 0.70
C ILE A 154 -6.61 -20.69 2.08
N GLU A 155 -5.90 -21.50 2.87
CA GLU A 155 -6.30 -22.01 4.19
C GLU A 155 -6.09 -21.04 5.36
N ASP A 156 -5.55 -19.85 5.09
CA ASP A 156 -5.38 -18.82 6.11
C ASP A 156 -6.75 -18.43 6.67
N ARG A 157 -6.85 -18.35 8.00
CA ARG A 157 -8.08 -18.02 8.71
C ARG A 157 -8.02 -16.62 9.32
N ASP A 158 -9.05 -15.82 9.12
CA ASP A 158 -9.20 -14.57 9.85
C ASP A 158 -9.58 -14.79 11.33
N GLN A 159 -9.74 -13.72 12.11
CA GLN A 159 -10.10 -13.85 13.53
C GLN A 159 -11.45 -14.53 13.77
N GLY A 160 -12.36 -14.52 12.78
CA GLY A 160 -13.62 -15.25 12.82
C GLY A 160 -13.48 -16.73 12.45
N GLY A 161 -12.29 -17.19 12.07
CA GLY A 161 -12.07 -18.53 11.56
C GLY A 161 -12.43 -18.69 10.09
N ASP A 162 -12.77 -17.61 9.38
CA ASP A 162 -13.16 -17.65 7.98
C ASP A 162 -11.92 -17.72 7.08
N THR A 163 -11.94 -18.59 6.07
CA THR A 163 -10.96 -18.59 4.98
C THR A 163 -11.41 -17.64 3.88
N ALA A 164 -10.51 -17.39 2.92
CA ALA A 164 -10.86 -16.67 1.70
C ALA A 164 -12.05 -17.30 0.96
N LEU A 165 -12.19 -18.63 0.98
CA LEU A 165 -13.33 -19.33 0.36
C LEU A 165 -14.63 -19.08 1.12
N HIS A 166 -14.63 -19.16 2.46
CA HIS A 166 -15.82 -18.84 3.27
C HIS A 166 -16.36 -17.43 2.98
N ILE A 167 -15.45 -16.46 2.85
CA ILE A 167 -15.82 -15.09 2.49
C ILE A 167 -16.38 -15.01 1.07
N ALA A 168 -15.71 -15.63 0.08
CA ALA A 168 -16.16 -15.60 -1.30
C ALA A 168 -17.58 -16.18 -1.47
N GLU A 169 -17.87 -17.31 -0.81
CA GLU A 169 -19.20 -17.93 -0.77
C GLU A 169 -20.23 -17.01 -0.10
N ARG A 170 -19.92 -16.48 1.09
CA ARG A 170 -20.81 -15.59 1.85
C ARG A 170 -21.24 -14.36 1.05
N TYR A 171 -20.35 -13.81 0.23
CA TYR A 171 -20.61 -12.64 -0.61
C TYR A 171 -21.00 -13.00 -2.06
N GLY A 172 -21.19 -14.27 -2.39
CA GLY A 172 -21.63 -14.73 -3.71
C GLY A 172 -20.64 -14.46 -4.84
N ARG A 173 -19.33 -14.44 -4.55
CA ARG A 173 -18.27 -14.13 -5.53
C ARG A 173 -17.88 -15.36 -6.33
N GLN A 174 -18.77 -15.83 -7.20
CA GLN A 174 -18.63 -17.11 -7.92
C GLN A 174 -17.32 -17.25 -8.69
N ASP A 175 -16.82 -16.19 -9.32
CA ASP A 175 -15.54 -16.26 -10.02
C ASP A 175 -14.37 -16.46 -9.07
N VAL A 176 -14.38 -15.84 -7.88
CA VAL A 176 -13.34 -16.08 -6.86
C VAL A 176 -13.50 -17.46 -6.23
N VAL A 177 -14.72 -17.94 -6.01
CA VAL A 177 -14.97 -19.31 -5.56
C VAL A 177 -14.30 -20.31 -6.51
N ARG A 178 -14.50 -20.17 -7.82
CA ARG A 178 -13.87 -21.03 -8.83
C ARG A 178 -12.34 -20.95 -8.84
N ILE A 179 -11.77 -19.85 -8.38
CA ILE A 179 -10.32 -19.64 -8.28
C ILE A 179 -9.73 -20.38 -7.07
N LEU A 180 -10.51 -20.52 -6.01
CA LEU A 180 -10.09 -21.05 -4.70
C LEU A 180 -10.40 -22.54 -4.49
N LEU A 181 -11.12 -23.15 -5.43
CA LEU A 181 -11.36 -24.60 -5.53
C LEU A 181 -10.30 -25.26 -6.42
#